data_AF-A0A3J5QTJ9-F1
#
_entry.id   AF-A0A3J5QTJ9-F1
#
_cell.length_a   1.000
_cell.length_b   1.000
_cell.length_c   1.000
_cell.angle_alpha   90.00
_cell.angle_beta   90.00
_cell.angle_gamma   90.00
#
_symmetry.space_group_name_H-M   'P 1'
#
loop_
_entity.id
_entity.type
_entity.pdbx_description
1 polymer ?
#
loop_
_entity_poly.entity_id
_entity_poly.type
_entity_poly.pdbx_seq_one_letter_code
_entity_poly.pdbx_strand_id
1 'polypeptide(L)'
;MPVISGTLKDGAGQPIAGCTIQLRALNTTSVVIRTTTARVGANTGAYRIDAQPGRYEVVLAIDDYPPQKVGIIDVYADSLDGTLNDYLTVVSGDYLIPDAMKQFEQLTQQAKASAWQAETSAKGLEQLREDVLAAKDVVVQSQKDAIDQARLAGQSALSASRSATDAGDSARQSAAGAVASEDSSKASALSAKAAAVSEKNATTSEKNAGTSERNAKASEDAAAQSVAIMTEQVSLAQNAAKTAATDAVAVVVPEVTRQIKDDISADVNRAEAAASAAETSKQDAQQALKAAQDIAKTPGPSAYDVWKSQQPDSTDTTMAAYLNTMKGKDTIIPRPGEVGSYVLALAQGGGAGFGGEIEGEYLKPTAFLGGDFWIEEGVSLAGTWAAVGYFSDTGPQRTLFLRIR
;
A
#
# COMPACT_ATOMS: atom_id res chain seq x y z
N MET A 1 -53.57 108.56 98.00
CA MET A 1 -52.60 109.45 98.66
C MET A 1 -52.49 108.96 100.09
N PRO A 2 -51.29 108.58 100.56
CA PRO A 2 -51.11 108.16 101.94
C PRO A 2 -51.48 109.30 102.90
N VAL A 3 -52.18 108.94 103.97
CA VAL A 3 -52.60 109.85 105.02
C VAL A 3 -51.67 109.68 106.23
N ILE A 4 -50.94 110.73 106.56
CA ILE A 4 -50.13 110.80 107.77
C ILE A 4 -50.98 111.43 108.86
N SER A 5 -51.44 110.64 109.81
CA SER A 5 -52.36 111.12 110.85
C SER A 5 -52.09 110.49 112.21
N GLY A 6 -52.42 111.21 113.27
CA GLY A 6 -52.24 110.74 114.64
C GLY A 6 -52.30 111.87 115.66
N THR A 7 -51.81 111.60 116.87
CA THR A 7 -51.66 112.59 117.93
C THR A 7 -50.18 112.83 118.17
N LEU A 8 -49.73 114.08 118.07
CA LEU A 8 -48.37 114.49 118.39
C LEU A 8 -48.21 114.46 119.91
N LYS A 9 -47.23 113.69 120.38
CA LYS A 9 -46.95 113.48 121.79
C LYS A 9 -45.52 113.93 122.12
N ASP A 10 -45.31 114.44 123.32
CA ASP A 10 -43.98 114.74 123.85
C ASP A 10 -43.24 113.48 124.32
N GLY A 11 -42.01 113.64 124.81
CA GLY A 11 -41.21 112.54 125.38
C GLY A 11 -41.83 111.90 126.64
N ALA A 12 -42.88 112.48 127.22
CA ALA A 12 -43.66 111.96 128.33
C ALA A 12 -45.01 111.36 127.88
N GLY A 13 -45.32 111.34 126.58
CA GLY A 13 -46.54 110.79 126.00
C GLY A 13 -47.76 111.72 126.07
N GLN A 14 -47.60 112.97 126.52
CA GLN A 14 -48.69 113.94 126.60
C GLN A 14 -48.95 114.61 125.25
N PRO A 15 -50.23 114.89 124.90
CA PRO A 15 -50.55 115.53 123.64
C PRO A 15 -50.05 116.99 123.61
N ILE A 16 -49.31 117.34 122.56
CA ILE A 16 -48.82 118.70 122.35
C ILE A 16 -49.87 119.50 121.56
N ALA A 17 -50.69 120.29 122.25
CA ALA A 17 -51.61 121.22 121.61
C ALA A 17 -50.88 122.47 121.09
N GLY A 18 -51.37 123.09 120.02
CA GLY A 18 -50.80 124.34 119.48
C GLY A 18 -49.50 124.15 118.67
N CYS A 19 -49.08 122.92 118.38
CA CYS A 19 -47.97 122.65 117.47
C CYS A 19 -48.41 122.72 115.99
N THR A 20 -47.57 123.31 115.16
CA THR A 20 -47.66 123.29 113.69
C THR A 20 -46.63 122.31 113.14
N ILE A 21 -47.10 121.23 112.51
CA ILE A 21 -46.25 120.32 111.73
C ILE A 21 -46.03 120.96 110.35
N GLN A 22 -44.79 121.03 109.88
CA GLN A 22 -44.42 121.48 108.54
C GLN A 22 -43.70 120.34 107.80
N LEU A 23 -44.23 119.92 106.66
CA LEU A 23 -43.52 119.06 105.72
C LEU A 23 -42.87 119.93 104.64
N ARG A 24 -41.55 119.86 104.54
CA ARG A 24 -40.76 120.58 103.52
C ARG A 24 -40.22 119.57 102.52
N ALA A 25 -40.70 119.59 101.28
CA ALA A 25 -40.19 118.71 100.24
C ALA A 25 -38.69 119.00 100.00
N LEU A 26 -37.84 117.97 100.14
CA LEU A 26 -36.39 118.06 99.91
C LEU A 26 -36.01 117.87 98.44
N ASN A 27 -36.81 117.10 97.71
CA ASN A 27 -36.64 116.89 96.28
C ASN A 27 -37.73 117.66 95.54
N THR A 28 -37.42 118.86 95.04
CA THR A 28 -38.24 119.51 94.01
C THR A 28 -37.37 119.81 92.80
N THR A 29 -37.76 119.30 91.63
CA THR A 29 -37.12 119.59 90.34
C THR A 29 -37.52 121.00 89.90
N SER A 30 -36.57 121.94 89.92
CA SER A 30 -36.50 123.29 89.28
C SER A 30 -37.74 124.18 89.00
N VAL A 31 -38.95 123.85 89.47
CA VAL A 31 -40.18 124.66 89.42
C VAL A 31 -40.57 124.99 90.87
N VAL A 32 -39.62 125.62 91.56
CA VAL A 32 -39.66 125.95 92.99
C VAL A 32 -40.50 127.21 93.20
N ILE A 33 -41.83 127.09 93.25
CA ILE A 33 -42.71 128.03 93.98
C ILE A 33 -43.85 127.24 94.66
N ARG A 34 -43.51 126.63 95.77
CA ARG A 34 -44.15 126.82 97.09
C ARG A 34 -43.63 125.70 97.96
N THR A 35 -43.02 126.07 99.08
CA THR A 35 -43.08 125.25 100.28
C THR A 35 -44.53 124.80 100.44
N THR A 36 -44.87 123.56 100.07
CA THR A 36 -46.17 122.97 100.40
C THR A 36 -46.15 122.76 101.90
N THR A 37 -46.26 123.87 102.62
CA THR A 37 -46.34 123.89 104.06
C THR A 37 -47.76 123.44 104.34
N ALA A 38 -47.98 122.13 104.37
CA ALA A 38 -49.16 121.60 105.03
C ALA A 38 -49.00 121.99 106.50
N ARG A 39 -49.62 123.10 106.89
CA ARG A 39 -49.66 123.57 108.28
C ARG A 39 -50.94 123.04 108.86
N VAL A 40 -50.81 122.03 109.70
CA VAL A 40 -51.94 121.48 110.44
C VAL A 40 -51.75 121.92 111.89
N GLY A 41 -52.67 122.78 112.36
CA GLY A 41 -52.72 123.17 113.76
C GLY A 41 -53.24 122.00 114.58
N ALA A 42 -52.44 121.54 115.54
CA ALA A 42 -52.83 120.44 116.39
C ALA A 42 -53.79 120.91 117.49
N ASN A 43 -55.10 120.91 117.20
CA ASN A 43 -56.13 121.11 118.23
C ASN A 43 -56.15 119.86 119.11
N THR A 44 -55.82 119.98 120.40
CA THR A 44 -55.64 118.83 121.34
C THR A 44 -54.53 117.83 120.95
N GLY A 45 -53.60 118.22 120.06
CA GLY A 45 -52.49 117.37 119.62
C GLY A 45 -52.76 116.50 118.38
N ALA A 46 -53.99 116.45 117.86
CA ALA A 46 -54.32 115.65 116.69
C ALA A 46 -53.92 116.33 115.36
N TYR A 47 -53.37 115.56 114.41
CA TYR A 47 -53.03 116.01 113.07
C TYR A 47 -53.47 114.99 112.01
N ARG A 48 -53.73 115.49 110.80
CA ARG A 48 -53.99 114.69 109.60
C ARG A 48 -53.44 115.44 108.39
N ILE A 49 -52.59 114.78 107.61
CA ILE A 49 -51.94 115.34 106.43
C ILE A 49 -52.10 114.35 105.28
N ASP A 50 -52.76 114.78 104.20
CA ASP A 50 -52.77 114.01 102.96
C ASP A 50 -51.44 114.28 102.22
N ALA A 51 -50.51 113.33 102.29
CA ALA A 51 -49.17 113.51 101.76
C ALA A 51 -49.10 113.04 100.30
N GLN A 52 -48.43 113.84 99.44
CA GLN A 52 -48.06 113.38 98.10
C GLN A 52 -46.76 112.58 98.14
N PRO A 53 -46.53 111.63 97.22
CA PRO A 53 -45.26 110.91 97.15
C PRO A 53 -44.08 111.87 96.98
N GLY A 54 -43.07 111.74 97.82
CA GLY A 54 -41.91 112.62 97.86
C GLY A 54 -41.09 112.44 99.13
N ARG A 55 -39.88 113.01 99.13
CA ARG A 55 -39.01 113.08 100.30
C ARG A 55 -39.23 114.40 101.03
N TYR A 56 -39.58 114.36 102.31
CA TYR A 56 -39.91 115.54 103.10
C TYR A 56 -39.03 115.64 104.34
N GLU A 57 -38.50 116.83 104.59
CA GLU A 57 -38.00 117.25 105.88
C GLU A 57 -39.19 117.64 106.77
N VAL A 58 -39.25 117.03 107.96
CA VAL A 58 -40.31 117.27 108.93
C VAL A 58 -39.80 118.29 109.96
N VAL A 59 -40.53 119.39 110.12
CA VAL A 59 -40.24 120.46 111.08
C VAL A 59 -41.44 120.67 111.99
N LEU A 60 -41.22 120.72 113.30
CA LEU A 60 -42.24 121.02 114.30
C LEU A 60 -42.04 122.45 114.82
N ALA A 61 -43.12 123.24 114.88
CA ALA A 61 -43.10 124.59 115.43
C ALA A 61 -44.16 124.72 116.53
N ILE A 62 -43.77 125.10 117.74
CA ILE A 62 -44.65 125.28 118.90
C ILE A 62 -44.65 126.76 119.25
N ASP A 63 -45.80 127.32 119.65
CA ASP A 63 -45.89 128.71 120.10
C ASP A 63 -44.86 128.97 121.24
N ASP A 64 -44.14 130.09 121.15
CA ASP A 64 -43.00 130.50 121.99
C ASP A 64 -41.67 129.71 121.84
N TYR A 65 -41.57 128.72 120.94
CA TYR A 65 -40.31 128.01 120.64
C TYR A 65 -39.88 128.08 119.16
N PRO A 66 -38.57 128.16 118.84
CA PRO A 66 -38.09 128.16 117.47
C PRO A 66 -38.41 126.81 116.77
N PRO A 67 -38.81 126.81 115.48
CA PRO A 67 -39.09 125.59 114.74
C PRO A 67 -37.90 124.62 114.73
N GLN A 68 -38.13 123.35 115.08
CA GLN A 68 -37.11 122.31 115.11
C GLN A 68 -37.34 121.24 114.05
N LYS A 69 -36.27 120.87 113.35
CA LYS A 69 -36.25 119.72 112.44
C LYS A 69 -36.23 118.42 113.25
N VAL A 70 -37.20 117.54 113.00
CA VAL A 70 -37.30 116.25 113.70
C VAL A 70 -36.83 115.06 112.88
N GLY A 71 -36.78 115.18 111.55
CA GLY A 71 -36.26 114.13 110.70
C GLY A 71 -36.62 114.30 109.24
N ILE A 72 -36.32 113.26 108.46
CA ILE A 72 -36.69 113.16 107.05
C ILE A 72 -37.58 111.92 106.92
N ILE A 73 -38.66 112.06 106.16
CA ILE A 73 -39.54 110.95 105.81
C ILE A 73 -39.57 110.79 104.30
N ASP A 74 -39.73 109.54 103.85
CA ASP A 74 -39.92 109.19 102.45
C ASP A 74 -41.34 108.64 102.28
N VAL A 75 -42.14 109.31 101.45
CA VAL A 75 -43.54 108.94 101.16
C VAL A 75 -43.61 108.42 99.73
N TYR A 76 -44.09 107.19 99.53
CA TYR A 76 -44.27 106.57 98.22
C TYR A 76 -45.75 106.52 97.82
N ALA A 77 -46.04 106.22 96.55
CA ALA A 77 -47.42 106.14 96.05
C ALA A 77 -48.23 104.99 96.68
N ASP A 78 -47.53 103.93 97.10
CA ASP A 78 -48.04 102.72 97.74
C ASP A 78 -47.76 102.69 99.26
N SER A 79 -47.27 103.79 99.84
CA SER A 79 -47.11 103.87 101.29
C SER A 79 -48.46 103.73 102.00
N LEU A 80 -48.46 103.00 103.11
CA LEU A 80 -49.65 102.78 103.95
C LEU A 80 -49.95 104.02 104.81
N ASP A 81 -51.22 104.27 105.11
CA ASP A 81 -51.61 105.28 106.10
C ASP A 81 -50.97 104.97 107.46
N GLY A 82 -50.47 106.00 108.16
CA GLY A 82 -49.72 105.79 109.41
C GLY A 82 -49.46 107.07 110.19
N THR A 83 -48.82 106.95 111.35
CA THR A 83 -48.42 108.12 112.14
C THR A 83 -47.13 108.72 111.61
N LEU A 84 -46.90 110.01 111.86
CA LEU A 84 -45.64 110.68 111.55
C LEU A 84 -44.42 109.96 112.16
N ASN A 85 -44.58 109.36 113.34
CA ASN A 85 -43.52 108.60 113.98
C ASN A 85 -43.23 107.29 113.23
N ASP A 86 -44.25 106.60 112.71
CA ASP A 86 -44.04 105.39 111.90
C ASP A 86 -43.16 105.72 110.70
N TYR A 87 -43.48 106.79 109.98
CA TYR A 87 -42.68 107.28 108.85
C TYR A 87 -41.27 107.74 109.24
N LEU A 88 -41.06 108.26 110.46
CA LEU A 88 -39.73 108.63 110.97
C LEU A 88 -38.89 107.44 111.43
N THR A 89 -39.53 106.30 111.75
CA THR A 89 -38.86 105.10 112.29
C THR A 89 -38.65 103.98 111.26
N VAL A 90 -39.26 104.06 110.08
CA VAL A 90 -39.06 103.06 109.02
C VAL A 90 -37.61 103.06 108.54
N VAL A 91 -36.86 102.05 108.97
CA VAL A 91 -35.56 101.68 108.40
C VAL A 91 -35.83 100.69 107.26
N SER A 92 -35.86 101.16 106.01
CA SER A 92 -36.17 100.32 104.85
C SER A 92 -35.03 99.33 104.53
N GLY A 93 -35.24 98.03 104.81
CA GLY A 93 -34.27 96.94 104.58
C GLY A 93 -34.04 96.55 103.10
N ASP A 94 -34.89 97.02 102.17
CA ASP A 94 -34.73 96.79 100.73
C ASP A 94 -33.54 97.53 100.10
N TYR A 95 -32.87 98.41 100.85
CA TYR A 95 -31.70 99.17 100.42
C TYR A 95 -30.34 98.46 100.65
N LEU A 96 -30.33 97.26 101.25
CA LEU A 96 -29.07 96.58 101.63
C LEU A 96 -28.51 95.62 100.57
N ILE A 97 -29.22 95.36 99.46
CA ILE A 97 -28.67 94.68 98.29
C ILE A 97 -28.58 95.71 97.16
N PRO A 98 -27.38 96.24 96.86
CA PRO A 98 -27.18 97.15 95.73
C PRO A 98 -27.68 96.50 94.43
N ASP A 99 -28.34 97.28 93.56
CA ASP A 99 -28.83 96.79 92.26
C ASP A 99 -27.73 96.14 91.41
N ALA A 100 -26.47 96.55 91.60
CA ALA A 100 -25.30 95.94 90.97
C ALA A 100 -25.14 94.45 91.29
N MET A 101 -25.52 93.99 92.49
CA MET A 101 -25.40 92.60 92.90
C MET A 101 -26.50 91.72 92.28
N LYS A 102 -27.73 92.24 92.14
CA LYS A 102 -28.82 91.59 91.38
C LYS A 102 -28.45 91.44 89.90
N GLN A 103 -27.87 92.48 89.30
CA GLN A 103 -27.37 92.41 87.91
C GLN A 103 -26.23 91.39 87.77
N PHE A 104 -25.30 91.34 88.73
CA PHE A 104 -24.20 90.37 88.72
C PHE A 104 -24.69 88.91 88.82
N GLU A 105 -25.69 88.63 89.67
CA GLU A 105 -26.29 87.31 89.78
C GLU A 105 -26.99 86.90 88.47
N GLN A 106 -27.76 87.80 87.86
CA GLN A 106 -28.39 87.56 86.57
C GLN A 106 -27.36 87.28 85.47
N LEU A 107 -26.30 88.08 85.39
CA LEU A 107 -25.20 87.86 84.44
C LEU A 107 -24.50 86.52 84.67
N THR A 108 -24.31 86.11 85.93
CA THR A 108 -23.71 84.82 86.28
C THR A 108 -24.59 83.65 85.85
N GLN A 109 -25.91 83.74 86.04
CA GLN A 109 -26.85 82.72 85.58
C GLN A 109 -26.91 82.65 84.05
N GLN A 110 -26.90 83.80 83.37
CA GLN A 110 -26.81 83.86 81.91
C GLN A 110 -25.50 83.25 81.40
N ALA A 111 -24.36 83.51 82.06
CA ALA A 111 -23.08 82.93 81.73
C ALA A 111 -23.08 81.40 81.90
N LYS A 112 -23.66 80.88 82.98
CA LYS A 112 -23.82 79.42 83.20
C LYS A 112 -24.71 78.78 82.15
N ALA A 113 -25.85 79.39 81.83
CA ALA A 113 -26.75 78.89 80.78
C ALA A 113 -26.06 78.88 79.41
N SER A 114 -25.31 79.94 79.09
CA SER A 114 -24.53 80.04 77.85
C SER A 114 -23.43 78.98 77.80
N ALA A 115 -22.71 78.75 78.91
CA ALA A 115 -21.67 77.71 78.99
C ALA A 115 -22.26 76.30 78.82
N TRP A 116 -23.41 76.02 79.42
CA TRP A 116 -24.09 74.73 79.25
C TRP A 116 -24.60 74.50 77.83
N GLN A 117 -25.15 75.54 77.18
CA GLN A 117 -25.53 75.49 75.77
C GLN A 117 -24.31 75.25 74.86
N ALA A 118 -23.17 75.89 75.16
CA ALA A 118 -21.92 75.64 74.44
C ALA A 118 -21.42 74.20 74.63
N GLU A 119 -21.45 73.66 75.86
CA GLU A 119 -21.08 72.27 76.14
C GLU A 119 -21.99 71.28 75.40
N THR A 120 -23.29 71.53 75.39
CA THR A 120 -24.28 70.70 74.68
C THR A 120 -24.04 70.73 73.18
N SER A 121 -23.77 71.92 72.64
CA SER A 121 -23.42 72.10 71.22
C SER A 121 -22.11 71.38 70.88
N ALA A 122 -21.09 71.46 71.73
CA ALA A 122 -19.83 70.75 71.54
C ALA A 122 -20.01 69.23 71.53
N LYS A 123 -20.83 68.68 72.43
CA LYS A 123 -21.18 67.24 72.42
C LYS A 123 -21.94 66.85 71.16
N GLY A 124 -22.86 67.69 70.69
CA GLY A 124 -23.57 67.49 69.42
C GLY A 124 -22.64 67.48 68.20
N LEU A 125 -21.63 68.36 68.19
CA LEU A 125 -20.61 68.37 67.14
C LEU A 125 -19.72 67.14 67.16
N GLU A 126 -19.36 66.61 68.34
CA GLU A 126 -18.58 65.37 68.43
C GLU A 126 -19.40 64.17 67.94
N GLN A 127 -20.69 64.09 68.28
CA GLN A 127 -21.57 63.05 67.74
C GLN A 127 -21.69 63.16 66.21
N LEU A 128 -21.89 64.38 65.68
CA LEU A 128 -21.95 64.60 64.24
C LEU A 128 -20.64 64.20 63.55
N ARG A 129 -19.49 64.46 64.19
CA ARG A 129 -18.19 64.04 63.68
C ARG A 129 -18.08 62.52 63.59
N GLU A 130 -18.50 61.79 64.62
CA GLU A 130 -18.54 60.32 64.62
C GLU A 130 -19.49 59.78 63.55
N ASP A 131 -20.68 60.37 63.40
CA ASP A 131 -21.66 59.98 62.37
C ASP A 131 -21.10 60.20 60.95
N VAL A 132 -20.36 61.31 60.73
CA VAL A 132 -19.69 61.60 59.46
C VAL A 132 -18.56 60.60 59.17
N LEU A 133 -17.78 60.21 60.20
CA LEU A 133 -16.74 59.19 60.06
C LEU A 133 -17.35 57.82 59.74
N ALA A 134 -18.42 57.43 60.43
CA ALA A 134 -19.15 56.20 60.14
C ALA A 134 -19.74 56.20 58.73
N ALA A 135 -20.35 57.31 58.30
CA ALA A 135 -20.88 57.45 56.94
C ALA A 135 -19.78 57.35 55.88
N LYS A 136 -18.60 57.94 56.14
CA LYS A 136 -17.43 57.80 55.26
C LYS A 136 -17.01 56.34 55.13
N ASP A 137 -16.95 55.59 56.22
CA ASP A 137 -16.57 54.17 56.18
C ASP A 137 -17.58 53.32 55.41
N VAL A 138 -18.88 53.60 55.57
CA VAL A 138 -19.95 52.96 54.77
C VAL A 138 -19.77 53.26 53.28
N VAL A 139 -19.51 54.51 52.89
CA VAL A 139 -19.27 54.88 51.48
C VAL A 139 -18.03 54.16 50.93
N VAL A 140 -16.95 54.11 51.71
CA VAL A 140 -15.72 53.42 51.31
C VAL A 140 -15.96 51.92 51.14
N GLN A 141 -16.75 51.28 52.00
CA GLN A 141 -17.09 49.86 51.83
C GLN A 141 -18.00 49.63 50.64
N SER A 142 -19.04 50.46 50.46
CA SER A 142 -19.93 50.38 49.29
C SER A 142 -19.16 50.53 47.97
N GLN A 143 -18.14 51.39 47.92
CA GLN A 143 -17.26 51.49 46.76
C GLN A 143 -16.44 50.21 46.51
N LYS A 144 -15.92 49.56 47.56
CA LYS A 144 -15.21 48.28 47.42
C LYS A 144 -16.14 47.19 46.92
N ASP A 145 -17.33 47.08 47.50
CA ASP A 145 -18.33 46.11 47.08
C ASP A 145 -18.72 46.30 45.61
N ALA A 146 -18.90 47.55 45.17
CA ALA A 146 -19.17 47.86 43.77
C ALA A 146 -18.03 47.43 42.83
N ILE A 147 -16.77 47.64 43.23
CA ILE A 147 -15.59 47.21 42.46
C ILE A 147 -15.54 45.68 42.38
N ASP A 148 -15.77 44.98 43.49
CA ASP A 148 -15.78 43.51 43.52
C ASP A 148 -16.93 42.93 42.68
N GLN A 149 -18.12 43.54 42.75
CA GLN A 149 -19.25 43.15 41.89
C GLN A 149 -18.93 43.36 40.41
N ALA A 150 -18.31 44.49 40.04
CA ALA A 150 -17.87 44.74 38.67
C ALA A 150 -16.84 43.69 38.20
N ARG A 151 -15.90 43.30 39.07
CA ARG A 151 -14.92 42.24 38.78
C ARG A 151 -15.60 40.88 38.58
N LEU A 152 -16.54 40.51 39.45
CA LEU A 152 -17.31 39.27 39.33
C LEU A 152 -18.16 39.24 38.05
N ALA A 153 -18.81 40.35 37.71
CA ALA A 153 -19.54 40.50 36.44
C ALA A 153 -18.61 40.32 35.23
N GLY A 154 -17.41 40.92 35.26
CA GLY A 154 -16.40 40.73 34.21
C GLY A 154 -15.93 39.28 34.07
N GLN A 155 -15.70 38.58 35.18
CA GLN A 155 -15.34 37.15 35.18
C GLN A 155 -16.48 36.28 34.65
N SER A 156 -17.73 36.61 34.99
CA SER A 156 -18.93 35.93 34.48
C SER A 156 -19.06 36.11 32.97
N ALA A 157 -18.87 37.34 32.46
CA ALA A 157 -18.87 37.64 31.02
C ALA A 157 -17.77 36.88 30.27
N LEU A 158 -16.55 36.80 30.83
CA LEU A 158 -15.47 36.02 30.23
C LEU A 158 -15.79 34.52 30.19
N SER A 159 -16.38 34.00 31.27
CA SER A 159 -16.83 32.60 31.33
C SER A 159 -17.89 32.31 30.27
N ALA A 160 -18.88 33.20 30.12
CA ALA A 160 -19.90 33.09 29.09
C ALA A 160 -19.31 33.13 27.67
N SER A 161 -18.32 34.01 27.42
CA SER A 161 -17.61 34.07 26.13
C SER A 161 -16.85 32.79 25.81
N ARG A 162 -16.22 32.17 26.82
CA ARG A 162 -15.54 30.88 26.65
C ARG A 162 -16.54 29.77 26.36
N SER A 163 -17.63 29.69 27.12
CA SER A 163 -18.70 28.72 26.88
C SER A 163 -19.32 28.87 25.48
N ALA A 164 -19.47 30.09 24.97
CA ALA A 164 -19.94 30.32 23.60
C ALA A 164 -18.93 29.80 22.54
N THR A 165 -17.64 29.94 22.81
CA THR A 165 -16.56 29.40 21.96
C THR A 165 -16.57 27.88 21.96
N ASP A 166 -16.61 27.27 23.15
CA ASP A 166 -16.65 25.82 23.32
C ASP A 166 -17.88 25.19 22.65
N ALA A 167 -19.04 25.86 22.76
CA ALA A 167 -20.26 25.45 22.06
C ALA A 167 -20.11 25.54 20.54
N GLY A 168 -19.45 26.58 20.03
CA GLY A 168 -19.13 26.73 18.61
C GLY A 168 -18.22 25.62 18.11
N ASP A 169 -17.18 25.27 18.86
CA ASP A 169 -16.26 24.19 18.50
C ASP A 169 -16.95 22.82 18.54
N SER A 170 -17.80 22.58 19.54
CA SER A 170 -18.63 21.37 19.64
C SER A 170 -19.58 21.23 18.45
N ALA A 171 -20.17 22.34 17.99
CA ALA A 171 -21.02 22.35 16.79
C ALA A 171 -20.21 22.05 15.52
N ARG A 172 -19.00 22.61 15.36
CA ARG A 172 -18.10 22.30 14.23
C ARG A 172 -17.67 20.84 14.22
N GLN A 173 -17.31 20.28 15.37
CA GLN A 173 -16.96 18.87 15.50
C GLN A 173 -18.13 17.96 15.14
N SER A 174 -19.34 18.32 15.58
CA SER A 174 -20.55 17.57 15.23
C SER A 174 -20.83 17.61 13.72
N ALA A 175 -20.68 18.78 13.08
CA ALA A 175 -20.83 18.91 11.64
C ALA A 175 -19.77 18.08 10.87
N ALA A 176 -18.51 18.11 11.32
CA ALA A 176 -17.45 17.29 10.73
C ALA A 176 -17.73 15.79 10.89
N GLY A 177 -18.24 15.37 12.05
CA GLY A 177 -18.65 14.00 12.31
C GLY A 177 -19.80 13.53 11.39
N ALA A 178 -20.77 14.41 11.11
CA ALA A 178 -21.85 14.12 10.18
C ALA A 178 -21.33 13.90 8.75
N VAL A 179 -20.42 14.74 8.27
CA VAL A 179 -19.77 14.58 6.95
C VAL A 179 -18.99 13.26 6.88
N ALA A 180 -18.19 12.95 7.91
CA ALA A 180 -17.44 11.70 7.96
C ALA A 180 -18.36 10.46 7.95
N SER A 181 -19.52 10.54 8.61
CA SER A 181 -20.53 9.48 8.58
C SER A 181 -21.14 9.31 7.19
N GLU A 182 -21.44 10.41 6.49
CA GLU A 182 -21.94 10.39 5.12
C GLU A 182 -20.92 9.75 4.16
N ASP A 183 -19.64 10.12 4.27
CA ASP A 183 -18.57 9.54 3.45
C ASP A 183 -18.38 8.04 3.72
N SER A 184 -18.47 7.62 4.98
CA SER A 184 -18.45 6.19 5.36
C SER A 184 -19.63 5.43 4.76
N SER A 185 -20.83 6.04 4.74
CA SER A 185 -22.02 5.47 4.08
C SER A 185 -21.80 5.31 2.57
N LYS A 186 -21.26 6.33 1.89
CA LYS A 186 -20.92 6.28 0.46
C LYS A 186 -19.89 5.19 0.17
N ALA A 187 -18.84 5.09 0.99
CA ALA A 187 -17.83 4.04 0.86
C ALA A 187 -18.44 2.64 1.03
N SER A 188 -19.33 2.47 2.01
CA SER A 188 -20.05 1.21 2.22
C SER A 188 -20.93 0.84 1.02
N ALA A 189 -21.61 1.82 0.41
CA ALA A 189 -22.41 1.61 -0.79
C ALA A 189 -21.56 1.22 -2.02
N LEU A 190 -20.36 1.81 -2.17
CA LEU A 190 -19.41 1.41 -3.22
C LEU A 190 -18.89 -0.02 -3.00
N SER A 191 -18.58 -0.39 -1.76
CA SER A 191 -18.17 -1.75 -1.41
C SER A 191 -19.28 -2.77 -1.72
N ALA A 192 -20.54 -2.45 -1.42
CA ALA A 192 -21.68 -3.31 -1.78
C ALA A 192 -21.82 -3.50 -3.30
N LYS A 193 -21.63 -2.42 -4.09
CA LYS A 193 -21.61 -2.51 -5.56
C LYS A 193 -20.46 -3.38 -6.07
N ALA A 194 -19.27 -3.23 -5.50
CA ALA A 194 -18.11 -4.06 -5.85
C ALA A 194 -18.35 -5.54 -5.53
N ALA A 195 -18.96 -5.85 -4.39
CA ALA A 195 -19.34 -7.21 -4.03
C ALA A 195 -20.33 -7.81 -5.03
N ALA A 196 -21.34 -7.07 -5.47
CA ALA A 196 -22.29 -7.52 -6.49
C ALA A 196 -21.61 -7.79 -7.86
N VAL A 197 -20.62 -6.98 -8.24
CA VAL A 197 -19.80 -7.25 -9.44
C VAL A 197 -18.98 -8.52 -9.27
N SER A 198 -18.41 -8.75 -8.10
CA SER A 198 -17.65 -9.96 -7.79
C SER A 198 -18.52 -11.22 -7.88
N GLU A 199 -19.76 -11.17 -7.39
CA GLU A 199 -20.73 -12.26 -7.52
C GLU A 199 -21.04 -12.58 -8.99
N LYS A 200 -21.23 -11.55 -9.83
CA LYS A 200 -21.42 -11.71 -11.28
C LYS A 200 -20.17 -12.33 -11.96
N ASN A 201 -18.97 -11.96 -11.52
CA ASN A 201 -17.74 -12.54 -12.05
C ASN A 201 -17.58 -14.02 -11.65
N ALA A 202 -17.99 -14.38 -10.42
CA ALA A 202 -17.99 -15.75 -9.95
C ALA A 202 -18.95 -16.62 -10.78
N THR A 203 -20.20 -16.17 -10.99
CA THR A 203 -21.17 -16.89 -11.85
C THR A 203 -20.70 -17.01 -13.30
N THR A 204 -20.03 -15.99 -13.83
CA THR A 204 -19.41 -16.06 -15.17
C THR A 204 -18.28 -17.09 -15.21
N SER A 205 -17.44 -17.14 -14.18
CA SER A 205 -16.35 -18.12 -14.08
C SER A 205 -16.87 -19.54 -13.98
N GLU A 206 -17.94 -19.77 -13.20
CA GLU A 206 -18.64 -21.05 -13.11
C GLU A 206 -19.15 -21.52 -14.49
N LYS A 207 -19.80 -20.63 -15.24
CA LYS A 207 -20.28 -20.94 -16.61
C LYS A 207 -19.13 -21.28 -17.56
N ASN A 208 -18.01 -20.58 -17.45
CA ASN A 208 -16.81 -20.85 -18.25
C ASN A 208 -16.22 -22.22 -17.91
N ALA A 209 -16.14 -22.57 -16.63
CA ALA A 209 -15.69 -23.88 -16.17
C ALA A 209 -16.58 -25.00 -16.76
N GLY A 210 -17.91 -24.87 -16.68
CA GLY A 210 -18.83 -25.84 -17.29
C GLY A 210 -18.77 -25.90 -18.83
N THR A 211 -18.30 -24.84 -19.49
CA THR A 211 -18.03 -24.86 -20.94
C THR A 211 -16.73 -25.58 -21.25
N SER A 212 -15.67 -25.34 -20.48
CA SER A 212 -14.39 -26.06 -20.60
C SER A 212 -14.56 -27.55 -20.36
N GLU A 213 -15.35 -27.95 -19.36
CA GLU A 213 -15.68 -29.36 -19.10
C GLU A 213 -16.34 -30.02 -20.31
N ARG A 214 -17.36 -29.38 -20.91
CA ARG A 214 -18.02 -29.87 -22.11
C ARG A 214 -17.07 -29.98 -23.31
N ASN A 215 -16.18 -29.00 -23.50
CA ASN A 215 -15.18 -29.04 -24.56
C ASN A 215 -14.17 -30.18 -24.36
N ALA A 216 -13.75 -30.44 -23.12
CA ALA A 216 -12.89 -31.57 -22.78
C ALA A 216 -13.58 -32.90 -23.09
N LYS A 217 -14.86 -33.06 -22.71
CA LYS A 217 -15.64 -34.26 -23.04
C LYS A 217 -15.79 -34.46 -24.55
N ALA A 218 -16.10 -33.40 -25.29
CA ALA A 218 -16.20 -33.46 -26.75
C ALA A 218 -14.87 -33.86 -27.40
N SER A 219 -13.75 -33.40 -26.86
CA SER A 219 -12.41 -33.77 -27.35
C SER A 219 -12.09 -35.24 -27.05
N GLU A 220 -12.47 -35.74 -25.88
CA GLU A 220 -12.37 -37.15 -25.52
C GLU A 220 -13.20 -38.03 -26.48
N ASP A 221 -14.45 -37.62 -26.76
CA ASP A 221 -15.34 -38.35 -27.68
C ASP A 221 -14.78 -38.36 -29.11
N ALA A 222 -14.24 -37.23 -29.59
CA ALA A 222 -13.59 -37.15 -30.89
C ALA A 222 -12.34 -38.05 -30.99
N ALA A 223 -11.55 -38.14 -29.92
CA ALA A 223 -10.42 -39.06 -29.84
C ALA A 223 -10.88 -40.53 -29.88
N ALA A 224 -11.93 -40.87 -29.13
CA ALA A 224 -12.52 -42.22 -29.14
C ALA A 224 -13.05 -42.61 -30.53
N GLN A 225 -13.73 -41.69 -31.23
CA GLN A 225 -14.17 -41.90 -32.61
C GLN A 225 -12.98 -42.11 -33.57
N SER A 226 -11.91 -41.34 -33.41
CA SER A 226 -10.71 -41.47 -34.23
C SER A 226 -10.05 -42.86 -34.07
N VAL A 227 -10.00 -43.38 -32.83
CA VAL A 227 -9.52 -44.74 -32.56
C VAL A 227 -10.42 -45.80 -33.19
N ALA A 228 -11.75 -45.63 -33.13
CA ALA A 228 -12.69 -46.54 -33.77
C ALA A 228 -12.50 -46.59 -35.30
N ILE A 229 -12.38 -45.43 -35.95
CA ILE A 229 -12.09 -45.33 -37.39
C ILE A 229 -10.75 -45.99 -37.72
N MET A 230 -9.70 -45.72 -36.93
CA MET A 230 -8.39 -46.33 -37.16
C MET A 230 -8.46 -47.87 -37.04
N THR A 231 -9.22 -48.39 -36.08
CA THR A 231 -9.43 -49.83 -35.92
C THR A 231 -10.13 -50.44 -37.13
N GLU A 232 -11.16 -49.77 -37.66
CA GLU A 232 -11.85 -50.19 -38.88
C GLU A 232 -10.93 -50.15 -40.10
N GLN A 233 -10.14 -49.08 -40.28
CA GLN A 233 -9.17 -48.97 -41.37
C GLN A 233 -8.08 -50.06 -41.31
N VAL A 234 -7.60 -50.40 -40.12
CA VAL A 234 -6.67 -51.52 -39.93
C VAL A 234 -7.31 -52.84 -40.35
N SER A 235 -8.57 -53.07 -39.99
CA SER A 235 -9.30 -54.28 -40.40
C SER A 235 -9.49 -54.35 -41.93
N LEU A 236 -9.88 -53.23 -42.56
CA LEU A 236 -9.99 -53.13 -44.01
C LEU A 236 -8.64 -53.40 -44.70
N ALA A 237 -7.55 -52.82 -44.19
CA ALA A 237 -6.21 -53.06 -44.73
C ALA A 237 -5.76 -54.52 -44.59
N GLN A 238 -6.03 -55.16 -43.44
CA GLN A 238 -5.77 -56.58 -43.23
C GLN A 238 -6.56 -57.45 -44.22
N ASN A 239 -7.84 -57.16 -44.43
CA ASN A 239 -8.68 -57.87 -45.40
C ASN A 239 -8.18 -57.68 -46.83
N ALA A 240 -7.84 -56.45 -47.23
CA ALA A 240 -7.27 -56.17 -48.55
C ALA A 240 -5.94 -56.91 -48.77
N ALA A 241 -5.05 -56.94 -47.78
CA ALA A 241 -3.80 -57.70 -47.85
C ALA A 241 -4.05 -59.21 -48.00
N LYS A 242 -5.04 -59.75 -47.29
CA LYS A 242 -5.43 -61.16 -47.41
C LYS A 242 -6.01 -61.49 -48.79
N THR A 243 -6.85 -60.62 -49.34
CA THR A 243 -7.37 -60.75 -50.71
C THR A 243 -6.24 -60.70 -51.72
N ALA A 244 -5.35 -59.71 -51.64
CA ALA A 244 -4.20 -59.58 -52.54
C ALA A 244 -3.29 -60.83 -52.50
N ALA A 245 -3.06 -61.41 -51.32
CA ALA A 245 -2.33 -62.67 -51.19
C ALA A 245 -3.07 -63.84 -51.86
N THR A 246 -4.39 -63.90 -51.73
CA THR A 246 -5.22 -64.93 -52.37
C THR A 246 -5.19 -64.79 -53.90
N ASP A 247 -5.35 -63.57 -54.42
CA ASP A 247 -5.29 -63.27 -55.85
C ASP A 247 -3.92 -63.60 -56.45
N ALA A 248 -2.84 -63.26 -55.74
CA ALA A 248 -1.48 -63.62 -56.17
C ALA A 248 -1.31 -65.14 -56.31
N VAL A 249 -1.81 -65.93 -55.36
CA VAL A 249 -1.79 -67.40 -55.47
C VAL A 249 -2.65 -67.87 -56.65
N ALA A 250 -3.85 -67.30 -56.82
CA ALA A 250 -4.76 -67.66 -57.90
C ALA A 250 -4.22 -67.35 -59.30
N VAL A 251 -3.35 -66.35 -59.46
CA VAL A 251 -2.71 -66.01 -60.74
C VAL A 251 -1.42 -66.79 -60.97
N VAL A 252 -0.55 -66.87 -59.95
CA VAL A 252 0.79 -67.48 -60.09
C VAL A 252 0.69 -69.00 -60.24
N VAL A 253 -0.20 -69.67 -59.51
CA VAL A 253 -0.29 -71.14 -59.54
C VAL A 253 -0.72 -71.66 -60.92
N PRO A 254 -1.79 -71.16 -61.57
CA PRO A 254 -2.15 -71.60 -62.91
C PRO A 254 -1.09 -71.30 -63.97
N GLU A 255 -0.42 -70.14 -63.88
CA GLU A 255 0.62 -69.79 -64.86
C GLU A 255 1.85 -70.68 -64.72
N VAL A 256 2.32 -70.92 -63.49
CA VAL A 256 3.40 -71.88 -63.22
C VAL A 256 2.98 -73.30 -63.65
N THR A 257 1.73 -73.70 -63.40
CA THR A 257 1.21 -75.01 -63.82
C THR A 257 1.17 -75.14 -65.34
N ARG A 258 0.73 -74.09 -66.06
CA ARG A 258 0.71 -74.04 -67.52
C ARG A 258 2.13 -74.14 -68.08
N GLN A 259 3.06 -73.39 -67.51
CA GLN A 259 4.46 -73.40 -67.93
C GLN A 259 5.10 -74.78 -67.74
N ILE A 260 4.91 -75.41 -66.58
CA ILE A 260 5.37 -76.79 -66.34
C ILE A 260 4.75 -77.76 -67.36
N LYS A 261 3.46 -77.62 -67.67
CA LYS A 261 2.78 -78.48 -68.66
C LYS A 261 3.35 -78.28 -70.07
N ASP A 262 3.64 -77.05 -70.46
CA ASP A 262 4.23 -76.71 -71.76
C ASP A 262 5.66 -77.25 -71.85
N ASP A 263 6.46 -77.11 -70.78
CA ASP A 263 7.82 -77.66 -70.68
C ASP A 263 7.83 -79.19 -70.78
N ILE A 264 6.94 -79.86 -70.03
CA ILE A 264 6.75 -81.33 -70.12
C ILE A 264 6.36 -81.74 -71.54
N SER A 265 5.42 -81.02 -72.17
CA SER A 265 4.99 -81.32 -73.55
C SER A 265 6.13 -81.14 -74.54
N ALA A 266 6.96 -80.11 -74.38
CA ALA A 266 8.15 -79.90 -75.19
C ALA A 266 9.19 -81.02 -74.99
N ASP A 267 9.39 -81.49 -73.75
CA ASP A 267 10.26 -82.63 -73.45
C ASP A 267 9.74 -83.94 -74.05
N VAL A 268 8.43 -84.20 -73.98
CA VAL A 268 7.81 -85.35 -74.64
C VAL A 268 8.03 -85.29 -76.15
N ASN A 269 7.78 -84.14 -76.78
CA ASN A 269 8.03 -83.96 -78.21
C ASN A 269 9.51 -84.16 -78.58
N ARG A 270 10.44 -83.67 -77.75
CA ARG A 270 11.89 -83.93 -77.92
C ARG A 270 12.20 -85.42 -77.82
N ALA A 271 11.62 -86.12 -76.85
CA ALA A 271 11.80 -87.56 -76.68
C ALA A 271 11.20 -88.36 -77.84
N GLU A 272 10.03 -87.99 -78.35
CA GLU A 272 9.41 -88.60 -79.54
C GLU A 272 10.22 -88.35 -80.81
N ALA A 273 10.74 -87.15 -81.00
CA ALA A 273 11.65 -86.84 -82.10
C ALA A 273 12.95 -87.65 -82.00
N ALA A 274 13.52 -87.78 -80.80
CA ALA A 274 14.70 -88.61 -80.56
C ALA A 274 14.40 -90.11 -80.82
N ALA A 275 13.24 -90.61 -80.41
CA ALA A 275 12.80 -91.96 -80.70
C ALA A 275 12.60 -92.20 -82.20
N SER A 276 12.02 -91.24 -82.91
CA SER A 276 11.85 -91.29 -84.37
C SER A 276 13.20 -91.30 -85.09
N ALA A 277 14.14 -90.45 -84.67
CA ALA A 277 15.51 -90.43 -85.19
C ALA A 277 16.26 -91.73 -84.92
N ALA A 278 16.05 -92.35 -83.75
CA ALA A 278 16.61 -93.66 -83.45
C ALA A 278 16.04 -94.76 -84.37
N GLU A 279 14.75 -94.72 -84.72
CA GLU A 279 14.16 -95.65 -85.67
C GLU A 279 14.68 -95.41 -87.11
N THR A 280 14.87 -94.15 -87.53
CA THR A 280 15.53 -93.84 -88.81
C THR A 280 16.97 -94.37 -88.84
N SER A 281 17.75 -94.13 -87.79
CA SER A 281 19.12 -94.63 -87.70
C SER A 281 19.20 -96.16 -87.73
N LYS A 282 18.21 -96.85 -87.14
CA LYS A 282 18.08 -98.31 -87.27
C LYS A 282 17.78 -98.75 -88.71
N GLN A 283 16.95 -98.03 -89.46
CA GLN A 283 16.70 -98.31 -90.87
C GLN A 283 17.95 -98.07 -91.73
N ASP A 284 18.66 -96.96 -91.50
CA ASP A 284 19.91 -96.64 -92.19
C ASP A 284 20.99 -97.72 -91.95
N ALA A 285 21.10 -98.21 -90.71
CA ALA A 285 22.00 -99.30 -90.36
C ALA A 285 21.64 -100.62 -91.08
N GLN A 286 20.35 -100.91 -91.28
CA GLN A 286 19.90 -102.07 -92.06
C GLN A 286 20.18 -101.92 -93.55
N GLN A 287 20.12 -100.70 -94.08
CA GLN A 287 20.45 -100.39 -95.48
C GLN A 287 21.97 -100.50 -95.73
N ALA A 288 22.79 -100.02 -94.79
CA ALA A 288 24.25 -100.18 -94.82
C ALA A 288 24.66 -101.65 -94.74
N LEU A 289 23.97 -102.47 -93.94
CA LEU A 289 24.22 -103.92 -93.87
C LEU A 289 23.94 -104.62 -95.21
N LYS A 290 22.89 -104.19 -95.93
CA LYS A 290 22.54 -104.76 -97.24
C LYS A 290 23.56 -104.36 -98.32
N ALA A 291 24.06 -103.12 -98.28
CA ALA A 291 25.13 -102.66 -99.16
C ALA A 291 26.47 -103.40 -98.93
N ALA A 292 26.79 -103.77 -97.68
CA ALA A 292 27.99 -104.55 -97.37
C ALA A 292 27.92 -106.01 -97.86
N GLN A 293 26.72 -106.58 -97.99
CA GLN A 293 26.55 -107.96 -98.47
C GLN A 293 26.71 -108.13 -100.00
N ASP A 294 26.52 -107.06 -100.78
CA ASP A 294 26.64 -107.10 -102.24
C ASP A 294 28.08 -106.90 -102.76
N ILE A 295 29.01 -106.41 -101.93
CA ILE A 295 30.43 -106.21 -102.29
C ILE A 295 31.27 -107.52 -102.21
N ALA A 296 30.79 -108.55 -101.51
CA ALA A 296 31.58 -109.75 -101.17
C ALA A 296 31.68 -110.84 -102.28
N LYS A 297 31.29 -110.58 -103.54
CA LYS A 297 31.12 -111.65 -104.55
C LYS A 297 32.08 -111.70 -105.75
N THR A 298 33.16 -110.92 -105.81
CA THR A 298 34.16 -111.05 -106.91
C THR A 298 35.59 -110.70 -106.45
N PRO A 299 36.55 -111.65 -106.46
CA PRO A 299 37.93 -111.37 -106.07
C PRO A 299 38.70 -110.65 -107.19
N GLY A 300 39.19 -109.44 -106.91
CA GLY A 300 40.12 -108.70 -107.77
C GLY A 300 41.59 -109.19 -107.61
N PRO A 301 42.46 -108.93 -108.61
CA PRO A 301 43.77 -109.56 -108.75
C PRO A 301 44.74 -109.23 -107.60
N SER A 302 45.66 -110.16 -107.31
CA SER A 302 46.59 -110.03 -106.20
C SER A 302 47.71 -109.02 -106.50
N ALA A 303 48.31 -108.44 -105.46
CA ALA A 303 49.38 -107.44 -105.60
C ALA A 303 50.59 -107.95 -106.41
N TYR A 304 50.82 -109.25 -106.43
CA TYR A 304 51.84 -109.89 -107.28
C TYR A 304 51.49 -109.80 -108.78
N ASP A 305 50.22 -109.95 -109.14
CA ASP A 305 49.73 -109.89 -110.53
C ASP A 305 49.84 -108.47 -111.10
N VAL A 306 49.55 -107.46 -110.26
CA VAL A 306 49.71 -106.05 -110.62
C VAL A 306 51.19 -105.71 -110.81
N TRP A 307 52.07 -106.11 -109.88
CA TRP A 307 53.51 -105.84 -109.97
C TRP A 307 54.15 -106.52 -111.19
N LYS A 308 53.79 -107.78 -111.48
CA LYS A 308 54.33 -108.53 -112.62
C LYS A 308 53.95 -107.89 -113.96
N SER A 309 52.74 -107.34 -114.08
CA SER A 309 52.25 -106.70 -115.32
C SER A 309 52.97 -105.41 -115.70
N GLN A 310 53.79 -104.84 -114.80
CA GLN A 310 54.49 -103.58 -115.00
C GLN A 310 56.01 -103.76 -115.22
N GLN A 311 56.51 -105.00 -115.30
CA GLN A 311 57.93 -105.29 -115.52
C GLN A 311 58.23 -105.51 -117.02
N PRO A 312 59.29 -104.90 -117.60
CA PRO A 312 59.67 -105.10 -119.01
C PRO A 312 60.14 -106.52 -119.32
N ASP A 313 59.86 -106.99 -120.56
CA ASP A 313 60.10 -108.36 -121.08
C ASP A 313 61.59 -108.72 -121.24
N SER A 314 62.34 -108.79 -120.13
CA SER A 314 63.62 -109.50 -120.00
C SER A 314 64.17 -109.54 -118.56
N THR A 315 63.32 -109.38 -117.54
CA THR A 315 63.75 -109.21 -116.13
C THR A 315 63.14 -110.29 -115.21
N ASP A 316 63.90 -110.75 -114.21
CA ASP A 316 63.55 -111.86 -113.30
C ASP A 316 62.30 -111.54 -112.45
N THR A 317 61.19 -112.26 -112.71
CA THR A 317 59.88 -112.08 -112.06
C THR A 317 59.62 -113.11 -110.95
N THR A 318 60.64 -113.64 -110.29
CA THR A 318 60.46 -114.62 -109.20
C THR A 318 59.96 -113.96 -107.90
N MET A 319 59.21 -114.73 -107.08
CA MET A 319 58.62 -114.28 -105.82
C MET A 319 59.67 -113.75 -104.81
N ALA A 320 60.92 -114.20 -104.90
CA ALA A 320 62.03 -113.69 -104.08
C ALA A 320 62.40 -112.23 -104.42
N ALA A 321 62.29 -111.82 -105.69
CA ALA A 321 62.53 -110.44 -106.12
C ALA A 321 61.41 -109.49 -105.66
N TYR A 322 60.14 -109.95 -105.73
CA TYR A 322 58.97 -109.22 -105.23
C TYR A 322 59.05 -108.94 -103.71
N LEU A 323 59.54 -109.90 -102.93
CA LEU A 323 59.70 -109.75 -101.47
C LEU A 323 60.85 -108.81 -101.07
N ASN A 324 61.87 -108.63 -101.92
CA ASN A 324 62.93 -107.64 -101.68
C ASN A 324 62.49 -106.21 -101.98
N THR A 325 61.57 -106.01 -102.93
CA THR A 325 60.97 -104.69 -103.21
C THR A 325 60.00 -104.19 -102.14
N MET A 326 59.51 -105.07 -101.26
CA MET A 326 58.66 -104.70 -100.11
C MET A 326 59.43 -104.49 -98.80
N LYS A 327 60.77 -104.54 -98.83
CA LYS A 327 61.63 -104.14 -97.69
C LYS A 327 62.21 -102.75 -97.91
N GLY A 328 61.50 -101.75 -97.41
CA GLY A 328 62.04 -100.44 -97.08
C GLY A 328 61.22 -99.87 -95.92
N LYS A 329 61.74 -99.05 -95.01
CA LYS A 329 63.10 -98.61 -94.65
C LYS A 329 63.04 -98.37 -93.14
N ASP A 330 64.10 -98.71 -92.41
CA ASP A 330 64.26 -98.29 -91.01
C ASP A 330 64.19 -96.76 -90.93
N THR A 331 63.06 -96.23 -90.44
CA THR A 331 62.96 -94.81 -90.09
C THR A 331 63.59 -94.59 -88.72
N ILE A 332 64.74 -93.91 -88.81
CA ILE A 332 65.50 -93.28 -87.75
C ILE A 332 64.55 -92.42 -86.89
N ILE A 333 64.43 -92.71 -85.59
CA ILE A 333 63.88 -91.75 -84.63
C ILE A 333 64.87 -90.57 -84.59
N PRO A 334 64.46 -89.32 -84.90
CA PRO A 334 65.36 -88.18 -84.87
C PRO A 334 66.00 -88.06 -83.49
N ARG A 335 67.33 -87.88 -83.43
CA ARG A 335 68.01 -87.66 -82.15
C ARG A 335 67.61 -86.29 -81.58
N PRO A 336 67.60 -86.09 -80.25
CA PRO A 336 67.22 -84.80 -79.66
C PRO A 336 67.98 -83.64 -80.30
N GLY A 337 67.24 -82.70 -80.91
CA GLY A 337 67.79 -81.54 -81.60
C GLY A 337 67.91 -81.68 -83.13
N GLU A 338 67.66 -82.82 -83.77
CA GLU A 338 67.60 -82.91 -85.24
C GLU A 338 66.28 -82.36 -85.81
N VAL A 339 66.27 -81.96 -87.08
CA VAL A 339 65.02 -81.58 -87.79
C VAL A 339 64.07 -82.78 -87.78
N GLY A 340 62.83 -82.57 -87.32
CA GLY A 340 61.84 -83.60 -87.06
C GLY A 340 61.74 -84.04 -85.59
N SER A 341 62.62 -83.57 -84.71
CA SER A 341 62.54 -83.83 -83.26
C SER A 341 61.57 -82.87 -82.54
N TYR A 342 60.99 -83.32 -81.43
CA TYR A 342 60.04 -82.56 -80.64
C TYR A 342 60.67 -82.09 -79.32
N VAL A 343 60.31 -80.90 -78.85
CA VAL A 343 60.69 -80.39 -77.53
C VAL A 343 59.54 -79.67 -76.86
N LEU A 344 59.41 -79.81 -75.55
CA LEU A 344 58.48 -79.02 -74.74
C LEU A 344 59.24 -77.83 -74.14
N ALA A 345 58.84 -76.61 -74.51
CA ALA A 345 59.56 -75.40 -74.12
C ALA A 345 58.65 -74.22 -73.80
N LEU A 346 59.20 -73.25 -73.07
CA LEU A 346 58.64 -71.92 -72.87
C LEU A 346 59.28 -70.94 -73.85
N ALA A 347 58.47 -70.16 -74.56
CA ALA A 347 58.96 -69.09 -75.42
C ALA A 347 59.15 -67.79 -74.60
N GLN A 348 60.37 -67.27 -74.51
CA GLN A 348 60.61 -65.97 -73.88
C GLN A 348 60.09 -64.84 -74.79
N GLY A 349 59.10 -64.07 -74.31
CA GLY A 349 58.52 -62.92 -75.04
C GLY A 349 57.07 -63.10 -75.53
N GLY A 350 56.43 -64.24 -75.26
CA GLY A 350 55.07 -64.56 -75.72
C GLY A 350 55.10 -65.47 -76.96
N GLY A 351 54.49 -66.65 -76.87
CA GLY A 351 54.67 -67.73 -77.84
C GLY A 351 54.09 -67.45 -79.22
N ALA A 352 54.74 -67.99 -80.26
CA ALA A 352 54.16 -68.06 -81.59
C ALA A 352 52.84 -68.89 -81.54
N GLY A 353 51.80 -68.44 -82.24
CA GLY A 353 50.51 -69.14 -82.41
C GLY A 353 50.66 -70.61 -82.85
N PHE A 354 49.63 -71.46 -82.75
CA PHE A 354 49.70 -72.84 -83.25
C PHE A 354 50.06 -72.81 -84.74
N GLY A 355 51.08 -73.56 -85.14
CA GLY A 355 51.68 -73.53 -86.48
C GLY A 355 52.70 -72.39 -86.72
N GLY A 356 52.89 -71.49 -85.75
CA GLY A 356 53.84 -70.38 -85.83
C GLY A 356 55.29 -70.83 -85.59
N GLU A 357 56.22 -70.19 -86.29
CA GLU A 357 57.65 -70.49 -86.23
C GLU A 357 58.38 -69.56 -85.25
N ILE A 358 59.36 -70.10 -84.53
CA ILE A 358 60.20 -69.36 -83.60
C ILE A 358 61.64 -69.89 -83.64
N GLU A 359 62.62 -69.00 -83.51
CA GLU A 359 64.02 -69.37 -83.43
C GLU A 359 64.35 -69.99 -82.06
N GLY A 360 65.14 -71.07 -82.09
CA GLY A 360 65.40 -71.91 -80.92
C GLY A 360 66.06 -71.15 -79.75
N GLU A 361 66.79 -70.07 -80.00
CA GLU A 361 67.44 -69.30 -78.93
C GLU A 361 66.43 -68.64 -77.97
N TYR A 362 65.21 -68.40 -78.44
CA TYR A 362 64.09 -67.87 -77.65
C TYR A 362 63.28 -68.95 -76.93
N LEU A 363 63.57 -70.22 -77.18
CA LEU A 363 62.96 -71.35 -76.51
C LEU A 363 63.79 -71.79 -75.32
N LYS A 364 63.13 -71.89 -74.16
CA LYS A 364 63.69 -72.46 -72.94
C LYS A 364 63.08 -73.84 -72.71
N PRO A 365 63.82 -74.95 -72.98
CA PRO A 365 63.33 -76.30 -72.70
C PRO A 365 62.93 -76.41 -71.23
N THR A 366 61.76 -76.96 -70.95
CA THR A 366 61.27 -77.15 -69.58
C THR A 366 61.51 -78.59 -69.13
N ALA A 367 62.31 -78.79 -68.09
CA ALA A 367 62.77 -80.10 -67.62
C ALA A 367 61.86 -80.78 -66.58
N PHE A 368 60.52 -80.67 -66.66
CA PHE A 368 59.67 -81.32 -65.65
C PHE A 368 58.32 -81.83 -66.19
N LEU A 369 58.31 -83.12 -66.53
CA LEU A 369 57.12 -83.98 -66.68
C LEU A 369 57.45 -85.30 -65.96
N GLY A 370 57.33 -85.34 -64.63
CA GLY A 370 57.34 -86.56 -63.82
C GLY A 370 58.55 -87.50 -63.96
N GLY A 371 59.45 -87.48 -62.97
CA GLY A 371 60.27 -88.64 -62.58
C GLY A 371 61.56 -88.91 -63.37
N ASP A 372 61.51 -89.08 -64.70
CA ASP A 372 62.57 -89.84 -65.40
C ASP A 372 63.21 -89.17 -66.64
N PHE A 373 63.08 -87.85 -66.83
CA PHE A 373 63.79 -87.12 -67.89
C PHE A 373 64.30 -85.77 -67.39
N TRP A 374 65.62 -85.59 -67.35
CA TRP A 374 66.29 -84.36 -66.89
C TRP A 374 67.06 -83.74 -68.05
N ILE A 375 66.74 -82.49 -68.40
CA ILE A 375 67.54 -81.67 -69.34
C ILE A 375 68.41 -80.75 -68.48
N GLU A 376 69.73 -80.78 -68.68
CA GLU A 376 70.70 -79.96 -67.93
C GLU A 376 70.39 -78.46 -68.04
N GLU A 377 70.54 -77.72 -66.93
CA GLU A 377 70.38 -76.26 -66.94
C GLU A 377 71.46 -75.60 -67.81
N GLY A 378 71.05 -74.74 -68.75
CA GLY A 378 71.98 -73.97 -69.61
C GLY A 378 71.99 -74.34 -71.10
N VAL A 379 71.10 -75.24 -71.56
CA VAL A 379 71.01 -75.61 -72.99
C VAL A 379 70.32 -74.52 -73.82
N SER A 380 70.96 -74.07 -74.91
CA SER A 380 70.38 -73.21 -75.94
C SER A 380 69.94 -74.03 -77.15
N LEU A 381 68.69 -73.93 -77.59
CA LEU A 381 68.23 -74.56 -78.83
C LEU A 381 68.65 -73.70 -80.03
N ALA A 382 68.91 -74.35 -81.17
CA ALA A 382 69.25 -73.69 -82.42
C ALA A 382 68.27 -74.10 -83.53
N GLY A 383 68.21 -73.31 -84.59
CA GLY A 383 67.33 -73.53 -85.74
C GLY A 383 65.90 -73.07 -85.50
N THR A 384 65.04 -73.30 -86.49
CA THR A 384 63.65 -72.83 -86.48
C THR A 384 62.71 -73.95 -86.05
N TRP A 385 61.79 -73.62 -85.14
CA TRP A 385 60.86 -74.56 -84.52
C TRP A 385 59.41 -74.10 -84.73
N ALA A 386 58.51 -75.03 -85.04
CA ALA A 386 57.09 -74.75 -85.22
C ALA A 386 56.29 -75.18 -83.99
N ALA A 387 55.40 -74.33 -83.49
CA ALA A 387 54.46 -74.68 -82.43
C ALA A 387 53.44 -75.69 -82.97
N VAL A 388 53.37 -76.87 -82.38
CA VAL A 388 52.50 -77.98 -82.86
C VAL A 388 51.52 -78.48 -81.80
N GLY A 389 51.51 -77.86 -80.62
CA GLY A 389 50.52 -78.16 -79.58
C GLY A 389 50.72 -77.32 -78.32
N TYR A 390 49.62 -76.90 -77.70
CA TYR A 390 49.64 -76.12 -76.45
C TYR A 390 49.32 -76.99 -75.24
N PHE A 391 50.07 -76.82 -74.17
CA PHE A 391 49.83 -77.45 -72.87
C PHE A 391 49.69 -76.38 -71.78
N SER A 392 48.51 -76.25 -71.21
CA SER A 392 48.26 -75.31 -70.10
C SER A 392 47.08 -75.77 -69.23
N ASP A 393 47.35 -76.05 -67.96
CA ASP A 393 46.40 -75.91 -66.85
C ASP A 393 47.10 -75.12 -65.74
N THR A 394 46.87 -73.80 -65.71
CA THR A 394 47.35 -72.82 -64.70
C THR A 394 48.88 -72.64 -64.55
N GLY A 395 49.48 -71.73 -65.34
CA GLY A 395 50.89 -71.31 -65.25
C GLY A 395 51.43 -70.70 -66.55
N PRO A 396 52.71 -70.30 -66.65
CA PRO A 396 53.30 -69.83 -67.91
C PRO A 396 53.18 -70.92 -69.00
N GLN A 397 52.57 -70.57 -70.14
CA GLN A 397 52.16 -71.50 -71.21
C GLN A 397 53.33 -72.32 -71.78
N ARG A 398 53.31 -73.65 -71.57
CA ARG A 398 54.27 -74.59 -72.18
C ARG A 398 53.72 -75.06 -73.52
N THR A 399 54.58 -75.11 -74.54
CA THR A 399 54.17 -75.47 -75.90
C THR A 399 55.08 -76.58 -76.41
N LEU A 400 54.49 -77.54 -77.12
CA LEU A 400 55.21 -78.56 -77.87
C LEU A 400 55.66 -77.97 -79.20
N PHE A 401 56.95 -78.02 -79.46
CA PHE A 401 57.57 -77.52 -80.68
C PHE A 401 58.20 -78.66 -81.46
N LEU A 402 58.05 -78.62 -82.79
CA LEU A 402 58.72 -79.51 -83.74
C LEU A 402 59.84 -78.73 -84.43
N ARG A 403 61.07 -79.27 -84.43
CA ARG A 403 62.15 -78.65 -85.20
C ARG A 403 61.88 -78.87 -86.68
N ILE A 404 61.80 -77.78 -87.44
CA ILE A 404 61.51 -77.85 -88.88
C ILE A 404 62.72 -77.47 -89.73
N ARG A 405 63.67 -76.68 -89.21
CA ARG A 405 64.88 -76.25 -89.91
C ARG A 405 66.11 -76.19 -89.00
#